data_AF-A0AAV6GNK6-F1
#
_entry.id   AF-A0AAV6GNK6-F1
#
_cell.length_a   1.000
_cell.length_b   1.000
_cell.length_c   1.000
_cell.angle_alpha   90.00
_cell.angle_beta   90.00
_cell.angle_gamma   90.00
#
_symmetry.space_group_name_H-M   'P 1'
#
loop_
_entity.id
_entity.type
_entity.pdbx_description
1 polymer ?
#
loop_
_entity_poly.entity_id
_entity_poly.type
_entity_poly.pdbx_seq_one_letter_code
_entity_poly.pdbx_strand_id
1 'polypeptide(L)'
;LSSSHQPLLISSALSISLGALCCLPSLSPSFCLHPSISLSLSLSLSLCRYCYPSVGTMSLRKKRFSSSSVRSSTGKLGGYAGTGFSGASLGAAPSSYLGSPISSVSVNKNLLAPLKLELDPNIQAVRNLEKEQIKSLNNRFASFIDKVRYLEQQNKMLETKWELLDGQRPERSNVEPMFEAYMANLRRQLDVVNHDKIKLDGELRNMQSLVEDFKHKYEEEINKRNNLENDFVILKKDVDSAYLVKADLEDKVGALTDEINFLRSIYEEELRELQASLRETSVVVQMDNSRHLDMDGIVAEVKSQYEDIAARSRDEAESWYKSKVDMMSKQAQQYGDDLRNTKGEIAELNRVIGRVRSEIETVKGQRANLENQIAEAEERGELAVRDAKGRIRDLEDALQRAKQDMALQVREYQELMNVKLAMDIEIATYRKLLEGEESRIGHNPILSIHSFPNTNHNAKAVNGSSSSTPKLLIKTTEHRDLTRYTSY
;
A
#
# COMPACT_ATOMS: atom_id res chain seq x y z
N LEU A 1 -105.19 13.42 -15.95
CA LEU A 1 -104.11 14.44 -16.07
C LEU A 1 -102.78 13.68 -16.02
N SER A 2 -102.46 12.89 -17.04
CA SER A 2 -101.72 13.29 -18.26
C SER A 2 -100.32 13.84 -17.96
N SER A 3 -99.34 12.95 -17.89
CA SER A 3 -97.94 13.15 -18.32
C SER A 3 -97.19 11.84 -18.03
N SER A 4 -97.15 10.87 -18.95
CA SER A 4 -96.25 10.78 -20.12
C SER A 4 -94.76 10.78 -19.74
N HIS A 5 -94.19 9.60 -19.47
CA HIS A 5 -93.08 9.06 -20.26
C HIS A 5 -92.70 7.64 -19.78
N GLN A 6 -93.00 6.67 -20.63
CA GLN A 6 -92.26 5.40 -20.81
C GLN A 6 -91.93 5.32 -22.31
N PRO A 7 -91.15 4.34 -22.79
CA PRO A 7 -89.96 3.67 -22.25
C PRO A 7 -88.81 3.77 -23.30
N LEU A 8 -87.68 3.08 -23.16
CA LEU A 8 -86.98 2.45 -24.30
C LEU A 8 -85.85 1.52 -23.81
N LEU A 9 -86.08 0.22 -24.01
CA LEU A 9 -85.06 -0.82 -24.12
C LEU A 9 -84.20 -0.55 -25.37
N ILE A 10 -82.88 -0.48 -25.23
CA ILE A 10 -81.95 -0.83 -26.32
C ILE A 10 -80.78 -1.62 -25.72
N SER A 11 -80.82 -2.93 -25.97
CA SER A 11 -79.62 -3.74 -26.11
C SER A 11 -78.95 -3.37 -27.43
N SER A 12 -77.71 -2.88 -27.40
CA SER A 12 -76.80 -2.98 -28.54
C SER A 12 -75.35 -2.75 -28.13
N ALA A 13 -74.50 -3.62 -28.66
CA ALA A 13 -73.07 -3.65 -28.54
C ALA A 13 -72.37 -2.43 -29.16
N LEU A 14 -71.25 -2.02 -28.55
CA LEU A 14 -70.11 -1.33 -29.16
C LEU A 14 -68.91 -1.74 -28.27
N SER A 15 -67.94 -2.58 -28.63
CA SER A 15 -67.24 -2.85 -29.90
C SER A 15 -66.48 -1.63 -30.45
N ILE A 16 -65.42 -1.25 -29.73
CA ILE A 16 -64.21 -0.57 -30.25
C ILE A 16 -63.07 -1.14 -29.38
N SER A 17 -62.09 -1.96 -29.79
CA SER A 17 -61.40 -2.20 -31.06
C SER A 17 -60.64 -1.01 -31.63
N LEU A 18 -59.56 -0.63 -30.94
CA LEU A 18 -58.24 -0.49 -31.54
C LEU A 18 -57.32 -1.47 -30.79
N GLY A 19 -56.67 -2.48 -31.36
CA GLY A 19 -56.31 -2.67 -32.76
C GLY A 19 -54.84 -2.30 -32.98
N ALA A 20 -53.99 -3.31 -32.80
CA ALA A 20 -52.74 -3.55 -33.54
C ALA A 20 -51.52 -2.64 -33.30
N LEU A 21 -50.44 -3.26 -32.78
CA LEU A 21 -49.09 -3.42 -33.35
C LEU A 21 -48.28 -4.16 -32.24
N CYS A 22 -47.62 -5.31 -32.37
CA CYS A 22 -47.17 -6.10 -33.50
C CYS A 22 -46.91 -7.55 -33.04
N CYS A 23 -46.98 -8.47 -34.00
CA CYS A 23 -46.66 -9.89 -33.91
C CYS A 23 -45.16 -10.19 -33.67
N LEU A 24 -44.93 -11.36 -33.06
CA LEU A 24 -43.81 -12.33 -33.14
C LEU A 24 -43.05 -12.41 -34.50
N PRO A 25 -41.97 -13.24 -34.69
CA PRO A 25 -41.14 -14.05 -33.76
C PRO A 25 -39.59 -14.01 -34.05
N SER A 26 -38.73 -14.60 -33.20
CA SER A 26 -37.65 -15.54 -33.63
C SER A 26 -36.67 -16.00 -32.52
N LEU A 27 -36.50 -17.33 -32.46
CA LEU A 27 -35.37 -18.16 -31.99
C LEU A 27 -35.02 -18.31 -30.49
N SER A 28 -35.42 -19.48 -29.96
CA SER A 28 -34.74 -20.34 -28.97
C SER A 28 -33.39 -20.90 -29.48
N PRO A 29 -32.63 -21.79 -28.77
CA PRO A 29 -32.70 -22.29 -27.38
C PRO A 29 -31.33 -22.27 -26.64
N SER A 30 -31.21 -22.39 -25.31
CA SER A 30 -30.91 -23.64 -24.54
C SER A 30 -30.31 -23.16 -23.20
N PHE A 31 -30.65 -23.56 -21.99
CA PHE A 31 -30.89 -24.88 -21.42
C PHE A 31 -31.91 -24.78 -20.27
N CYS A 32 -32.96 -25.60 -20.34
CA CYS A 32 -33.77 -25.98 -19.19
C CYS A 32 -33.39 -27.42 -18.84
N LEU A 33 -33.20 -27.73 -17.55
CA LEU A 33 -33.52 -29.05 -16.98
C LEU A 33 -33.89 -28.87 -15.50
N HIS A 34 -35.20 -28.78 -15.33
CA HIS A 34 -36.08 -29.23 -14.25
C HIS A 34 -35.78 -29.00 -12.76
N PRO A 35 -36.84 -28.61 -11.99
CA PRO A 35 -36.85 -28.51 -10.53
C PRO A 35 -37.36 -29.80 -9.87
N SER A 36 -37.38 -29.76 -8.53
CA SER A 36 -38.12 -30.61 -7.57
C SER A 36 -37.33 -31.78 -7.00
N ILE A 37 -37.15 -31.79 -5.67
CA ILE A 37 -37.64 -32.83 -4.77
C ILE A 37 -37.57 -32.29 -3.33
N SER A 38 -38.73 -32.38 -2.68
CA SER A 38 -39.02 -32.31 -1.26
C SER A 38 -37.95 -32.90 -0.34
N LEU A 39 -37.77 -32.32 0.86
CA LEU A 39 -38.05 -33.01 2.12
C LEU A 39 -37.76 -32.09 3.31
N SER A 40 -38.79 -31.96 4.13
CA SER A 40 -38.77 -31.61 5.55
C SER A 40 -37.66 -32.31 6.34
N LEU A 41 -37.10 -31.64 7.34
CA LEU A 41 -36.94 -32.08 8.75
C LEU A 41 -36.16 -30.97 9.48
N SER A 42 -36.83 -30.15 10.29
CA SER A 42 -36.96 -30.30 11.75
C SER A 42 -35.68 -30.05 12.56
N LEU A 43 -35.74 -28.94 13.31
CA LEU A 43 -35.13 -28.66 14.62
C LEU A 43 -33.87 -29.44 15.04
N SER A 44 -32.80 -28.70 15.33
CA SER A 44 -32.13 -28.84 16.63
C SER A 44 -31.33 -27.58 16.99
N LEU A 45 -31.58 -27.09 18.21
CA LEU A 45 -30.76 -26.12 18.92
C LEU A 45 -29.38 -26.73 19.22
N SER A 46 -28.33 -25.92 19.10
CA SER A 46 -27.07 -26.09 19.84
C SER A 46 -26.40 -24.72 19.97
N LEU A 47 -26.68 -23.97 21.05
CA LEU A 47 -25.83 -23.87 22.24
C LEU A 47 -24.38 -23.43 21.95
N CYS A 48 -24.19 -22.12 22.10
CA CYS A 48 -23.17 -21.48 22.91
C CYS A 48 -22.04 -22.41 23.43
N ARG A 49 -20.82 -22.20 22.93
CA ARG A 49 -19.59 -22.47 23.68
C ARG A 49 -18.81 -21.19 23.86
N TYR A 50 -18.98 -20.64 25.07
CA TYR A 50 -17.95 -19.88 25.76
C TYR A 50 -16.69 -20.75 25.93
N CYS A 51 -15.53 -20.21 25.58
CA CYS A 51 -14.27 -20.52 26.25
C CYS A 51 -13.42 -19.25 26.26
N TYR A 52 -13.32 -18.65 27.45
CA TYR A 52 -12.49 -17.50 27.79
C TYR A 52 -11.06 -17.97 28.16
N PRO A 53 -10.10 -17.09 28.48
CA PRO A 53 -8.77 -17.09 27.90
C PRO A 53 -7.70 -17.56 28.90
N SER A 54 -6.52 -17.99 28.43
CA SER A 54 -5.38 -18.11 29.34
C SER A 54 -4.03 -18.02 28.63
N VAL A 55 -3.49 -16.80 28.71
CA VAL A 55 -2.13 -16.40 29.12
C VAL A 55 -0.92 -17.24 28.64
N GLY A 56 -0.07 -16.58 27.84
CA GLY A 56 1.26 -17.06 27.43
C GLY A 56 2.18 -15.92 26.99
N THR A 57 2.49 -15.03 27.92
CA THR A 57 3.69 -14.17 28.04
C THR A 57 4.27 -13.47 26.80
N MET A 58 4.12 -12.14 26.81
CA MET A 58 4.95 -11.16 26.12
C MET A 58 6.39 -11.17 26.62
N SER A 59 7.37 -11.12 25.71
CA SER A 59 8.69 -10.53 25.99
C SER A 59 9.26 -9.90 24.73
N LEU A 60 8.94 -8.61 24.53
CA LEU A 60 9.71 -7.71 23.67
C LEU A 60 10.38 -6.69 24.59
N ARG A 61 11.65 -6.95 24.93
CA ARG A 61 12.48 -6.01 25.69
C ARG A 61 13.38 -5.22 24.75
N LYS A 62 12.92 -3.98 24.54
CA LYS A 62 13.60 -2.69 24.30
C LYS A 62 15.15 -2.63 24.24
N LYS A 63 15.57 -1.89 23.20
CA LYS A 63 16.41 -0.66 23.15
C LYS A 63 17.92 -0.72 23.44
N ARG A 64 18.63 -0.26 22.39
CA ARG A 64 19.66 0.82 22.31
C ARG A 64 20.91 0.69 23.19
N PHE A 65 22.10 0.85 22.58
CA PHE A 65 22.81 2.14 22.56
C PHE A 65 24.00 2.12 21.59
N SER A 66 24.28 3.29 21.04
CA SER A 66 25.46 3.68 20.28
C SER A 66 26.72 3.69 21.14
N SER A 67 27.90 3.49 20.53
CA SER A 67 29.09 4.30 20.84
C SER A 67 30.19 4.12 19.80
N SER A 68 30.72 5.26 19.39
CA SER A 68 31.92 5.52 18.59
C SER A 68 33.23 5.31 19.35
N SER A 69 34.31 5.10 18.58
CA SER A 69 35.76 5.28 18.90
C SER A 69 36.31 4.23 19.90
N VAL A 70 37.53 3.67 19.77
CA VAL A 70 38.85 4.33 19.73
C VAL A 70 39.93 3.38 19.17
N ARG A 71 40.92 3.96 18.48
CA ARG A 71 42.36 3.61 18.29
C ARG A 71 42.92 2.26 18.75
N SER A 72 43.84 1.71 17.94
CA SER A 72 45.27 1.39 18.22
C SER A 72 45.72 0.30 17.23
N SER A 73 46.59 0.57 16.25
CA SER A 73 48.07 0.63 16.32
C SER A 73 48.75 -0.71 16.68
N THR A 74 49.79 -1.01 15.88
CA THR A 74 50.86 -2.02 16.06
C THR A 74 50.45 -3.49 15.89
N GLY A 75 51.17 -4.36 15.16
CA GLY A 75 52.40 -4.24 14.39
C GLY A 75 52.89 -5.64 13.97
N LYS A 76 53.91 -5.67 13.11
CA LYS A 76 54.75 -6.83 12.72
C LYS A 76 54.00 -7.91 11.90
N LEU A 77 54.61 -8.65 10.97
CA LEU A 77 56.00 -9.03 10.73
C LEU A 77 56.09 -9.59 9.30
N GLY A 78 57.20 -9.30 8.60
CA GLY A 78 57.77 -10.18 7.58
C GLY A 78 57.06 -10.19 6.21
N GLY A 79 57.75 -10.17 5.09
CA GLY A 79 59.18 -10.25 4.83
C GLY A 79 59.38 -10.58 3.35
N TYR A 80 60.47 -10.04 2.78
CA TYR A 80 61.12 -10.44 1.52
C TYR A 80 60.29 -10.30 0.24
N ALA A 81 60.82 -10.02 -0.94
CA ALA A 81 62.09 -9.59 -1.55
C ALA A 81 61.75 -9.69 -3.07
N GLY A 82 62.37 -9.06 -4.04
CA GLY A 82 63.46 -8.13 -4.20
C GLY A 82 63.15 -7.38 -5.51
N THR A 83 63.52 -6.12 -5.64
CA THR A 83 64.79 -5.68 -6.23
C THR A 83 64.71 -5.53 -7.76
N GLY A 84 64.81 -4.31 -8.36
CA GLY A 84 65.27 -4.16 -9.76
C GLY A 84 65.33 -2.89 -10.66
N PHE A 85 65.75 -1.68 -10.20
CA PHE A 85 66.56 -0.58 -10.85
C PHE A 85 66.41 -0.49 -12.38
N SER A 86 65.93 0.62 -12.94
CA SER A 86 66.58 1.93 -13.06
C SER A 86 67.82 2.00 -13.97
N GLY A 87 67.73 2.90 -14.93
CA GLY A 87 68.77 3.29 -15.88
C GLY A 87 68.12 3.43 -17.26
N ALA A 88 67.45 4.53 -17.61
CA ALA A 88 68.13 5.69 -18.21
C ALA A 88 69.42 5.21 -18.92
N SER A 89 69.56 5.26 -20.24
CA SER A 89 69.52 6.51 -20.97
C SER A 89 70.11 6.34 -22.37
N LEU A 90 69.50 7.02 -23.34
CA LEU A 90 69.62 6.89 -24.79
C LEU A 90 70.98 7.34 -25.37
N GLY A 91 71.17 6.98 -26.65
CA GLY A 91 71.48 8.01 -27.64
C GLY A 91 72.63 7.72 -28.59
N ALA A 92 72.32 6.97 -29.65
CA ALA A 92 72.76 7.10 -31.04
C ALA A 92 74.14 7.74 -31.38
N ALA A 93 74.98 6.91 -32.04
CA ALA A 93 75.56 7.04 -33.39
C ALA A 93 75.31 8.35 -34.19
N PRO A 94 76.12 8.72 -35.23
CA PRO A 94 76.88 7.81 -36.10
C PRO A 94 78.25 8.31 -36.66
N SER A 95 79.00 7.36 -37.21
CA SER A 95 79.66 7.36 -38.53
C SER A 95 80.32 8.66 -39.06
N SER A 96 81.62 8.58 -39.38
CA SER A 96 82.15 8.42 -40.75
C SER A 96 83.39 9.27 -41.06
N TYR A 97 84.25 8.68 -41.91
CA TYR A 97 85.07 9.30 -42.95
C TYR A 97 86.45 9.94 -42.62
N LEU A 98 87.39 9.46 -43.46
CA LEU A 98 88.44 10.18 -44.18
C LEU A 98 89.80 10.45 -43.50
N GLY A 99 90.84 9.91 -44.14
CA GLY A 99 92.01 10.72 -44.50
C GLY A 99 93.33 10.34 -43.83
N SER A 100 94.13 9.50 -44.52
CA SER A 100 95.61 9.56 -44.53
C SER A 100 96.10 10.98 -44.90
N PRO A 101 97.42 11.30 -44.98
CA PRO A 101 98.67 10.59 -44.61
C PRO A 101 99.65 11.54 -43.84
N ILE A 102 100.93 11.17 -43.65
CA ILE A 102 102.14 11.99 -43.96
C ILE A 102 103.42 11.32 -43.42
N SER A 103 104.47 11.46 -44.24
CA SER A 103 105.76 10.79 -44.28
C SER A 103 106.86 11.43 -43.40
N SER A 104 107.81 10.58 -43.00
CA SER A 104 109.27 10.79 -42.81
C SER A 104 109.80 12.05 -42.10
N VAL A 105 110.59 11.84 -41.04
CA VAL A 105 111.69 12.77 -40.68
C VAL A 105 112.98 11.99 -40.42
N SER A 106 114.00 12.42 -41.17
CA SER A 106 115.39 11.99 -41.18
C SER A 106 116.10 12.30 -39.85
N VAL A 107 116.92 11.36 -39.37
CA VAL A 107 117.84 11.58 -38.24
C VAL A 107 119.25 11.85 -38.79
N ASN A 108 119.69 13.10 -38.67
CA ASN A 108 121.03 13.56 -39.03
C ASN A 108 122.09 12.96 -38.09
N LYS A 109 123.12 12.32 -38.66
CA LYS A 109 124.14 11.54 -37.96
C LYS A 109 125.29 12.34 -37.29
N ASN A 110 125.14 13.65 -37.02
CA ASN A 110 126.24 14.49 -36.48
C ASN A 110 125.78 15.56 -35.46
N LEU A 111 124.98 15.17 -34.47
CA LEU A 111 124.87 15.89 -33.17
C LEU A 111 125.37 14.92 -32.08
N LEU A 112 126.66 14.57 -32.10
CA LEU A 112 127.74 15.26 -31.38
C LEU A 112 127.73 14.94 -29.86
N ALA A 113 128.62 14.01 -29.51
CA ALA A 113 129.25 13.76 -28.21
C ALA A 113 128.40 13.16 -27.05
N PRO A 114 128.76 11.96 -26.53
CA PRO A 114 128.36 11.52 -25.20
C PRO A 114 128.98 12.45 -24.15
N LEU A 115 128.17 13.29 -23.51
CA LEU A 115 128.55 13.95 -22.27
C LEU A 115 128.56 12.89 -21.16
N LYS A 116 129.75 12.42 -20.80
CA LYS A 116 130.02 11.71 -19.54
C LYS A 116 129.74 12.68 -18.39
N LEU A 117 128.54 12.60 -17.82
CA LEU A 117 128.26 13.12 -16.48
C LEU A 117 128.49 11.95 -15.53
N GLU A 118 129.62 11.97 -14.81
CA GLU A 118 129.82 11.10 -13.66
C GLU A 118 128.72 11.44 -12.65
N LEU A 119 127.69 10.59 -12.61
CA LEU A 119 126.60 10.65 -11.65
C LEU A 119 127.14 10.14 -10.31
N ASP A 120 127.10 11.02 -9.31
CA ASP A 120 127.48 10.76 -7.93
C ASP A 120 126.82 9.46 -7.40
N PRO A 121 127.58 8.45 -6.96
CA PRO A 121 127.05 7.14 -6.55
C PRO A 121 126.01 7.21 -5.41
N ASN A 122 125.98 8.30 -4.64
CA ASN A 122 124.99 8.50 -3.58
C ASN A 122 123.60 8.90 -4.12
N ILE A 123 123.52 9.61 -5.25
CA ILE A 123 122.26 10.01 -5.89
C ILE A 123 121.58 8.81 -6.55
N GLN A 124 122.38 7.87 -7.08
CA GLN A 124 121.88 6.62 -7.66
C GLN A 124 121.21 5.72 -6.60
N ALA A 125 121.75 5.69 -5.38
CA ALA A 125 121.20 4.89 -4.28
C ALA A 125 119.85 5.44 -3.78
N VAL A 126 119.73 6.77 -3.63
CA VAL A 126 118.46 7.43 -3.25
C VAL A 126 117.41 7.26 -4.35
N ARG A 127 117.76 7.46 -5.63
CA ARG A 127 116.87 7.19 -6.78
C ARG A 127 116.41 5.73 -6.82
N ASN A 128 117.24 4.78 -6.42
CA ASN A 128 116.88 3.36 -6.35
C ASN A 128 115.93 3.06 -5.19
N LEU A 129 116.16 3.64 -4.00
CA LEU A 129 115.24 3.54 -2.86
C LEU A 129 113.89 4.21 -3.14
N GLU A 130 113.87 5.40 -3.74
CA GLU A 130 112.64 6.06 -4.20
C GLU A 130 111.93 5.20 -5.25
N LYS A 131 112.66 4.59 -6.19
CA LYS A 131 112.09 3.67 -7.18
C LYS A 131 111.50 2.42 -6.53
N GLU A 132 112.10 1.90 -5.46
CA GLU A 132 111.54 0.78 -4.69
C GLU A 132 110.31 1.17 -3.87
N GLN A 133 110.32 2.36 -3.25
CA GLN A 133 109.13 2.89 -2.57
C GLN A 133 107.98 3.13 -3.55
N ILE A 134 108.26 3.73 -4.72
CA ILE A 134 107.30 3.92 -5.81
C ILE A 134 106.79 2.56 -6.33
N LYS A 135 107.64 1.54 -6.44
CA LYS A 135 107.20 0.18 -6.75
C LYS A 135 106.29 -0.41 -5.67
N SER A 136 106.59 -0.21 -4.39
CA SER A 136 105.76 -0.69 -3.29
C SER A 136 104.39 0.01 -3.26
N LEU A 137 104.36 1.33 -3.52
CA LEU A 137 103.13 2.09 -3.66
C LEU A 137 102.36 1.66 -4.91
N ASN A 138 103.03 1.46 -6.04
CA ASN A 138 102.39 0.97 -7.26
C ASN A 138 101.81 -0.43 -7.09
N ASN A 139 102.48 -1.32 -6.34
CA ASN A 139 101.93 -2.64 -6.02
C ASN A 139 100.71 -2.52 -5.10
N ARG A 140 100.70 -1.58 -4.15
CA ARG A 140 99.52 -1.27 -3.33
C ARG A 140 98.39 -0.67 -4.18
N PHE A 141 98.69 0.25 -5.09
CA PHE A 141 97.71 0.80 -6.03
C PHE A 141 97.15 -0.28 -6.95
N ALA A 142 97.98 -1.20 -7.46
CA ALA A 142 97.52 -2.35 -8.21
C ALA A 142 96.54 -3.20 -7.39
N SER A 143 96.86 -3.48 -6.11
CA SER A 143 95.95 -4.22 -5.23
C SER A 143 94.64 -3.48 -4.93
N PHE A 144 94.66 -2.14 -4.84
CA PHE A 144 93.45 -1.32 -4.70
C PHE A 144 92.64 -1.27 -6.00
N ILE A 145 93.29 -1.20 -7.16
CA ILE A 145 92.63 -1.26 -8.47
C ILE A 145 91.95 -2.64 -8.63
N ASP A 146 92.60 -3.72 -8.23
CA ASP A 146 92.01 -5.05 -8.25
C ASP A 146 90.82 -5.17 -7.28
N LYS A 147 90.90 -4.54 -6.10
CA LYS A 147 89.79 -4.48 -5.14
C LYS A 147 88.60 -3.68 -5.68
N VAL A 148 88.86 -2.53 -6.31
CA VAL A 148 87.82 -1.69 -6.94
C VAL A 148 87.18 -2.45 -8.10
N ARG A 149 87.96 -3.09 -8.97
CA ARG A 149 87.40 -3.95 -10.03
C ARG A 149 86.55 -5.08 -9.48
N TYR A 150 86.98 -5.73 -8.40
CA TYR A 150 86.19 -6.78 -7.75
C TYR A 150 84.85 -6.24 -7.22
N LEU A 151 84.86 -5.08 -6.57
CA LEU A 151 83.64 -4.44 -6.06
C LEU A 151 82.73 -3.92 -7.18
N GLU A 152 83.28 -3.36 -8.25
CA GLU A 152 82.54 -2.97 -9.46
C GLU A 152 81.88 -4.19 -10.10
N GLN A 153 82.60 -5.31 -10.19
CA GLN A 153 82.07 -6.56 -10.72
C GLN A 153 80.97 -7.14 -9.82
N GLN A 154 81.10 -7.04 -8.51
CA GLN A 154 80.03 -7.41 -7.57
C GLN A 154 78.81 -6.49 -7.68
N ASN A 155 78.99 -5.18 -7.78
CA ASN A 155 77.89 -4.23 -7.95
C ASN A 155 77.15 -4.48 -9.27
N LYS A 156 77.87 -4.76 -10.36
CA LYS A 156 77.27 -5.11 -11.64
C LYS A 156 76.49 -6.43 -11.57
N MET A 157 76.97 -7.41 -10.79
CA MET A 157 76.22 -8.63 -10.51
C MET A 157 74.95 -8.35 -9.69
N LEU A 158 75.02 -7.44 -8.72
CA LEU A 158 73.87 -7.05 -7.92
C LEU A 158 72.84 -6.27 -8.74
N GLU A 159 73.28 -5.36 -9.61
CA GLU A 159 72.42 -4.61 -10.54
C GLU A 159 71.68 -5.56 -11.48
N THR A 160 72.38 -6.48 -12.13
CA THR A 160 71.74 -7.47 -13.03
C THR A 160 70.79 -8.41 -12.29
N LYS A 161 71.13 -8.83 -11.06
CA LYS A 161 70.25 -9.66 -10.23
C LYS A 161 69.01 -8.89 -9.78
N TRP A 162 69.18 -7.62 -9.47
CA TRP A 162 68.10 -6.71 -9.12
C TRP A 162 67.25 -6.52 -10.41
N GLU A 163 67.75 -6.09 -11.57
CA GLU A 163 66.95 -5.99 -12.82
C GLU A 163 66.15 -7.26 -13.14
N LEU A 164 66.75 -8.44 -12.96
CA LEU A 164 66.06 -9.72 -13.14
C LEU A 164 64.90 -9.93 -12.16
N LEU A 165 65.06 -9.49 -10.91
CA LEU A 165 64.04 -9.59 -9.87
C LEU A 165 62.93 -8.54 -10.03
N ASP A 166 63.19 -7.34 -10.59
CA ASP A 166 62.09 -6.41 -10.95
C ASP A 166 61.30 -6.98 -12.12
N GLY A 167 62.01 -7.51 -13.11
CA GLY A 167 61.40 -8.15 -14.26
C GLY A 167 60.56 -9.37 -13.88
N GLN A 168 60.87 -10.00 -12.74
CA GLN A 168 60.11 -11.10 -12.15
C GLN A 168 59.05 -10.66 -11.13
N ARG A 169 58.82 -9.35 -10.92
CA ARG A 169 57.66 -8.93 -10.12
C ARG A 169 56.41 -9.54 -10.75
N PRO A 170 55.62 -10.33 -10.00
CA PRO A 170 54.41 -10.91 -10.55
C PRO A 170 53.51 -9.78 -11.03
N GLU A 171 53.11 -9.82 -12.29
CA GLU A 171 52.11 -8.89 -12.83
C GLU A 171 50.93 -8.86 -11.85
N ARG A 172 50.52 -7.66 -11.43
CA ARG A 172 49.41 -7.50 -10.48
C ARG A 172 48.23 -8.31 -10.99
N SER A 173 47.85 -9.32 -10.22
CA SER A 173 46.87 -10.32 -10.64
C SER A 173 45.58 -9.64 -11.09
N ASN A 174 45.14 -9.91 -12.33
CA ASN A 174 43.98 -9.33 -13.03
C ASN A 174 42.61 -9.75 -12.43
N VAL A 175 42.53 -9.87 -11.10
CA VAL A 175 41.35 -10.37 -10.39
C VAL A 175 40.44 -9.22 -9.96
N GLU A 176 41.00 -8.03 -9.74
CA GLU A 176 40.25 -6.84 -9.35
C GLU A 176 39.19 -6.43 -10.40
N PRO A 177 39.47 -6.41 -11.72
CA PRO A 177 38.44 -6.14 -12.73
C PRO A 177 37.36 -7.22 -12.81
N MET A 178 37.71 -8.49 -12.52
CA MET A 178 36.74 -9.59 -12.48
C MET A 178 35.79 -9.46 -11.29
N PHE A 179 36.30 -9.11 -10.11
CA PHE A 179 35.46 -8.84 -8.94
C PHE A 179 34.61 -7.59 -9.14
N GLU A 180 35.14 -6.53 -9.76
CA GLU A 180 34.35 -5.34 -10.07
C GLU A 180 33.21 -5.65 -11.06
N ALA A 181 33.49 -6.45 -12.11
CA ALA A 181 32.46 -6.90 -13.03
C ALA A 181 31.39 -7.77 -12.33
N TYR A 182 31.79 -8.66 -11.43
CA TYR A 182 30.87 -9.49 -10.65
C TYR A 182 30.01 -8.66 -9.69
N MET A 183 30.62 -7.70 -8.97
CA MET A 183 29.90 -6.76 -8.10
C MET A 183 28.93 -5.89 -8.88
N ALA A 184 29.33 -5.39 -10.06
CA ALA A 184 28.45 -4.64 -10.94
C ALA A 184 27.27 -5.48 -11.46
N ASN A 185 27.50 -6.75 -11.76
CA ASN A 185 26.43 -7.69 -12.15
C ASN A 185 25.45 -7.94 -10.99
N LEU A 186 25.95 -8.18 -9.77
CA LEU A 186 25.10 -8.35 -8.58
C LEU A 186 24.27 -7.10 -8.28
N ARG A 187 24.86 -5.90 -8.41
CA ARG A 187 24.12 -4.63 -8.25
C ARG A 187 23.00 -4.52 -9.28
N ARG A 188 23.26 -4.83 -10.55
CA ARG A 188 22.20 -4.85 -11.59
C ARG A 188 21.10 -5.85 -11.26
N GLN A 189 21.42 -7.05 -10.79
CA GLN A 189 20.42 -8.03 -10.39
C GLN A 189 19.55 -7.52 -9.24
N LEU A 190 20.16 -6.88 -8.24
CA LEU A 190 19.43 -6.26 -7.14
C LEU A 190 18.50 -5.15 -7.64
N ASP A 191 18.94 -4.32 -8.58
CA ASP A 191 18.13 -3.24 -9.16
C ASP A 191 16.92 -3.78 -9.95
N VAL A 192 17.09 -4.87 -10.70
CA VAL A 192 16.00 -5.56 -11.41
C VAL A 192 14.99 -6.13 -10.42
N VAL A 193 15.46 -6.87 -9.41
CA VAL A 193 14.59 -7.43 -8.37
C VAL A 193 13.87 -6.34 -7.58
N ASN A 194 14.52 -5.20 -7.30
CA ASN A 194 13.88 -4.06 -6.67
C ASN A 194 12.81 -3.42 -7.56
N HIS A 195 13.06 -3.29 -8.87
CA HIS A 195 12.05 -2.81 -9.81
C HIS A 195 10.83 -3.74 -9.85
N ASP A 196 11.06 -5.05 -9.95
CA ASP A 196 9.99 -6.05 -9.95
C ASP A 196 9.21 -6.02 -8.63
N LYS A 197 9.90 -5.88 -7.50
CA LYS A 197 9.26 -5.69 -6.19
C LYS A 197 8.35 -4.46 -6.18
N ILE A 198 8.85 -3.31 -6.63
CA ILE A 198 8.05 -2.06 -6.66
C ILE A 198 6.82 -2.24 -7.57
N LYS A 199 7.00 -2.89 -8.72
CA LYS A 199 5.91 -3.19 -9.65
C LYS A 199 4.86 -4.10 -9.02
N LEU A 200 5.27 -5.22 -8.43
CA LEU A 200 4.39 -6.18 -7.75
C LEU A 200 3.69 -5.54 -6.54
N ASP A 201 4.40 -4.71 -5.76
CA ASP A 201 3.81 -3.95 -4.65
C ASP A 201 2.75 -2.95 -5.15
N GLY A 202 2.90 -2.42 -6.37
CA GLY A 202 1.90 -1.57 -7.03
C GLY A 202 0.68 -2.38 -7.48
N GLU A 203 0.90 -3.52 -8.14
CA GLU A 203 -0.18 -4.43 -8.56
C GLU A 203 -0.97 -4.98 -7.37
N LEU A 204 -0.28 -5.36 -6.28
CA LEU A 204 -0.90 -5.79 -5.03
C LEU A 204 -1.81 -4.71 -4.45
N ARG A 205 -1.33 -3.46 -4.37
CA ARG A 205 -2.13 -2.31 -3.88
C ARG A 205 -3.34 -2.04 -4.76
N ASN A 206 -3.19 -2.13 -6.07
CA ASN A 206 -4.30 -1.98 -7.01
C ASN A 206 -5.35 -3.09 -6.83
N MET A 207 -4.92 -4.35 -6.67
CA MET A 207 -5.84 -5.46 -6.40
C MET A 207 -6.52 -5.34 -5.03
N GLN A 208 -5.80 -4.89 -4.00
CA GLN A 208 -6.38 -4.61 -2.68
C GLN A 208 -7.45 -3.52 -2.76
N SER A 209 -7.16 -2.40 -3.43
CA SER A 209 -8.15 -1.34 -3.66
C SER A 209 -9.38 -1.87 -4.40
N LEU A 210 -9.19 -2.69 -5.43
CA LEU A 210 -10.31 -3.27 -6.19
C LEU A 210 -11.16 -4.21 -5.33
N VAL A 211 -10.54 -5.03 -4.47
CA VAL A 211 -11.24 -5.90 -3.53
C VAL A 211 -12.01 -5.08 -2.49
N GLU A 212 -11.43 -4.00 -1.98
CA GLU A 212 -12.11 -3.08 -1.06
C GLU A 212 -13.30 -2.39 -1.73
N ASP A 213 -13.15 -1.94 -2.98
CA ASP A 213 -14.24 -1.35 -3.76
C ASP A 213 -15.39 -2.34 -3.98
N PHE A 214 -15.08 -3.60 -4.33
CA PHE A 214 -16.11 -4.63 -4.49
C PHE A 214 -16.77 -4.98 -3.16
N LYS A 215 -15.99 -5.11 -2.09
CA LYS A 215 -16.52 -5.35 -0.74
C LYS A 215 -17.50 -4.23 -0.36
N HIS A 216 -17.12 -2.97 -0.59
CA HIS A 216 -17.99 -1.83 -0.32
C HIS A 216 -19.30 -1.91 -1.13
N LYS A 217 -19.21 -2.18 -2.44
CA LYS A 217 -20.40 -2.38 -3.29
C LYS A 217 -21.28 -3.53 -2.82
N TYR A 218 -20.70 -4.64 -2.36
CA TYR A 218 -21.48 -5.76 -1.79
C TYR A 218 -22.17 -5.37 -0.48
N GLU A 219 -21.49 -4.64 0.40
CA GLU A 219 -22.08 -4.12 1.63
C GLU A 219 -23.22 -3.14 1.34
N GLU A 220 -23.04 -2.24 0.37
CA GLU A 220 -24.10 -1.33 -0.10
C GLU A 220 -25.30 -2.08 -0.68
N GLU A 221 -25.08 -3.09 -1.53
CA GLU A 221 -26.17 -3.88 -2.13
C GLU A 221 -26.90 -4.73 -1.09
N ILE A 222 -26.19 -5.29 -0.10
CA ILE A 222 -26.80 -5.97 1.04
C ILE A 222 -27.66 -4.99 1.84
N ASN A 223 -27.14 -3.80 2.12
CA ASN A 223 -27.88 -2.79 2.88
C ASN A 223 -29.13 -2.32 2.11
N LYS A 224 -29.00 -2.11 0.80
CA LYS A 224 -30.11 -1.76 -0.09
C LYS A 224 -31.16 -2.87 -0.14
N ARG A 225 -30.74 -4.13 -0.25
CA ARG A 225 -31.63 -5.30 -0.19
C ARG A 225 -32.37 -5.34 1.15
N ASN A 226 -31.66 -5.16 2.27
CA ASN A 226 -32.26 -5.17 3.60
C ASN A 226 -33.29 -4.04 3.77
N ASN A 227 -33.02 -2.85 3.24
CA ASN A 227 -33.97 -1.74 3.25
C ASN A 227 -35.22 -2.08 2.43
N LEU A 228 -35.06 -2.60 1.21
CA LEU A 228 -36.20 -3.03 0.38
C LEU A 228 -36.98 -4.19 1.01
N GLU A 229 -36.30 -5.11 1.71
CA GLU A 229 -36.94 -6.20 2.43
C GLU A 229 -37.72 -5.69 3.65
N ASN A 230 -37.19 -4.68 4.35
CA ASN A 230 -37.90 -4.00 5.43
C ASN A 230 -39.16 -3.28 4.92
N ASP A 231 -39.01 -2.50 3.84
CA ASP A 231 -40.13 -1.81 3.18
C ASP A 231 -41.19 -2.81 2.69
N PHE A 232 -40.77 -3.94 2.13
CA PHE A 232 -41.67 -5.02 1.71
C PHE A 232 -42.45 -5.61 2.88
N VAL A 233 -41.79 -5.83 4.03
CA VAL A 233 -42.45 -6.34 5.24
C VAL A 233 -43.47 -5.34 5.77
N ILE A 234 -43.15 -4.04 5.76
CA ILE A 234 -44.08 -2.98 6.15
C ILE A 234 -45.27 -2.94 5.20
N LEU A 235 -45.01 -2.91 3.89
CA LEU A 235 -46.06 -2.87 2.87
C LEU A 235 -46.97 -4.10 2.94
N LYS A 236 -46.41 -5.27 3.23
CA LYS A 236 -47.21 -6.49 3.47
C LYS A 236 -48.14 -6.31 4.67
N LYS A 237 -47.64 -5.79 5.78
CA LYS A 237 -48.46 -5.51 6.98
C LYS A 237 -49.58 -4.52 6.66
N ASP A 238 -49.29 -3.48 5.88
CA ASP A 238 -50.27 -2.47 5.50
C ASP A 238 -51.33 -3.04 4.54
N VAL A 239 -50.93 -3.91 3.62
CA VAL A 239 -51.85 -4.68 2.76
C VAL A 239 -52.74 -5.60 3.59
N ASP A 240 -52.18 -6.37 4.52
CA ASP A 240 -52.94 -7.25 5.41
C ASP A 240 -53.93 -6.44 6.26
N SER A 241 -53.51 -5.28 6.79
CA SER A 241 -54.39 -4.36 7.52
C SER A 241 -55.51 -3.81 6.65
N ALA A 242 -55.21 -3.44 5.39
CA ALA A 242 -56.22 -2.96 4.45
C ALA A 242 -57.23 -4.07 4.08
N TYR A 243 -56.78 -5.32 3.95
CA TYR A 243 -57.64 -6.47 3.72
C TYR A 243 -58.57 -6.75 4.89
N LEU A 244 -58.10 -6.64 6.14
CA LEU A 244 -58.96 -6.77 7.31
C LEU A 244 -60.04 -5.68 7.33
N VAL A 245 -59.66 -4.42 7.11
CA VAL A 245 -60.63 -3.30 7.02
C VAL A 245 -61.63 -3.52 5.88
N LYS A 246 -61.18 -4.02 4.73
CA LYS A 246 -62.06 -4.37 3.61
C LYS A 246 -63.06 -5.45 4.01
N ALA A 247 -62.61 -6.54 4.63
CA ALA A 247 -63.48 -7.61 5.09
C ALA A 247 -64.53 -7.11 6.10
N ASP A 248 -64.12 -6.30 7.07
CA ASP A 248 -65.03 -5.69 8.05
C ASP A 248 -66.09 -4.80 7.38
N LEU A 249 -65.71 -4.08 6.31
CA LEU A 249 -66.64 -3.26 5.53
C LEU A 249 -67.57 -4.11 4.66
N GLU A 250 -67.07 -5.20 4.08
CA GLU A 250 -67.88 -6.16 3.32
C GLU A 250 -68.93 -6.84 4.21
N ASP A 251 -68.56 -7.21 5.44
CA ASP A 251 -69.48 -7.76 6.44
C ASP A 251 -70.56 -6.74 6.84
N LYS A 252 -70.19 -5.47 7.03
CA LYS A 252 -71.16 -4.39 7.30
C LYS A 252 -72.10 -4.15 6.13
N VAL A 253 -71.59 -4.19 4.90
CA VAL A 253 -72.42 -4.08 3.69
C VAL A 253 -73.38 -5.27 3.59
N GLY A 254 -72.90 -6.48 3.89
CA GLY A 254 -73.73 -7.69 3.97
C GLY A 254 -74.85 -7.54 4.99
N ALA A 255 -74.51 -7.19 6.24
CA ALA A 255 -75.48 -6.99 7.32
C ALA A 255 -76.53 -5.91 6.98
N LEU A 256 -76.12 -4.78 6.41
CA LEU A 256 -77.04 -3.73 5.99
C LEU A 256 -77.93 -4.17 4.82
N THR A 257 -77.40 -5.00 3.91
CA THR A 257 -78.17 -5.57 2.79
C THR A 257 -79.23 -6.54 3.30
N ASP A 258 -78.88 -7.39 4.26
CA ASP A 258 -79.80 -8.32 4.91
C ASP A 258 -80.90 -7.56 5.66
N GLU A 259 -80.56 -6.48 6.37
CA GLU A 259 -81.53 -5.62 7.04
C GLU A 259 -82.48 -4.93 6.05
N ILE A 260 -81.95 -4.41 4.92
CA ILE A 260 -82.78 -3.85 3.85
C ILE A 260 -83.74 -4.91 3.27
N ASN A 261 -83.25 -6.13 3.02
CA ASN A 261 -84.07 -7.21 2.47
C ASN A 261 -85.14 -7.66 3.46
N PHE A 262 -84.81 -7.75 4.74
CA PHE A 262 -85.75 -8.05 5.81
C PHE A 262 -86.88 -6.99 5.88
N LEU A 263 -86.52 -5.71 5.89
CA LEU A 263 -87.49 -4.61 5.87
C LEU A 263 -88.37 -4.65 4.61
N ARG A 264 -87.79 -4.92 3.43
CA ARG A 264 -88.56 -5.08 2.19
C ARG A 264 -89.55 -6.24 2.28
N SER A 265 -89.13 -7.40 2.79
CA SER A 265 -90.00 -8.56 2.96
C SER A 265 -91.15 -8.27 3.92
N ILE A 266 -90.90 -7.54 5.02
CA ILE A 266 -91.95 -7.11 5.94
C ILE A 266 -92.93 -6.18 5.22
N TYR A 267 -92.44 -5.16 4.51
CA TYR A 267 -93.33 -4.22 3.83
C TYR A 267 -94.14 -4.87 2.69
N GLU A 268 -93.57 -5.85 1.98
CA GLU A 268 -94.32 -6.65 1.01
C GLU A 268 -95.42 -7.50 1.67
N GLU A 269 -95.12 -8.09 2.82
CA GLU A 269 -96.06 -8.92 3.58
C GLU A 269 -97.21 -8.07 4.16
N GLU A 270 -96.88 -6.91 4.74
CA GLU A 270 -97.85 -5.91 5.23
C GLU A 270 -98.71 -5.35 4.09
N LEU A 271 -98.13 -5.03 2.94
CA LEU A 271 -98.89 -4.57 1.78
C LEU A 271 -99.85 -5.64 1.26
N ARG A 272 -99.41 -6.90 1.25
CA ARG A 272 -100.26 -8.05 0.87
C ARG A 272 -101.38 -8.27 1.88
N GLU A 273 -101.11 -8.14 3.17
CA GLU A 273 -102.11 -8.23 4.23
C GLU A 273 -103.12 -7.08 4.15
N LEU A 274 -102.67 -5.85 3.95
CA LEU A 274 -103.55 -4.70 3.72
C LEU A 274 -104.38 -4.85 2.44
N GLN A 275 -103.81 -5.37 1.35
CA GLN A 275 -104.55 -5.69 0.13
C GLN A 275 -105.57 -6.81 0.35
N ALA A 276 -105.23 -7.84 1.13
CA ALA A 276 -106.15 -8.90 1.51
C ALA A 276 -107.29 -8.36 2.38
N SER A 277 -106.98 -7.57 3.40
CA SER A 277 -107.95 -6.89 4.25
C SER A 277 -108.88 -5.99 3.43
N LEU A 278 -108.35 -5.22 2.46
CA LEU A 278 -109.16 -4.38 1.58
C LEU A 278 -110.06 -5.19 0.64
N ARG A 279 -109.60 -6.35 0.16
CA ARG A 279 -110.43 -7.30 -0.61
C ARG A 279 -111.50 -7.94 0.26
N GLU A 280 -111.18 -8.29 1.50
CA GLU A 280 -112.08 -8.91 2.46
C GLU A 280 -113.16 -7.94 2.98
N THR A 281 -112.81 -6.66 3.20
CA THR A 281 -113.78 -5.61 3.55
C THR A 281 -114.60 -5.10 2.37
N SER A 282 -114.28 -5.51 1.13
CA SER A 282 -115.09 -5.16 -0.05
C SER A 282 -116.38 -5.99 -0.20
N VAL A 283 -116.63 -6.96 0.68
CA VAL A 283 -117.90 -7.68 0.73
C VAL A 283 -118.77 -7.09 1.84
N VAL A 284 -119.67 -6.18 1.44
CA VAL A 284 -120.78 -5.75 2.28
C VAL A 284 -121.74 -6.94 2.44
N VAL A 285 -121.52 -7.75 3.47
CA VAL A 285 -122.47 -8.79 3.88
C VAL A 285 -123.43 -8.15 4.89
N GLN A 286 -124.61 -7.79 4.42
CA GLN A 286 -125.77 -7.67 5.30
C GLN A 286 -126.12 -9.08 5.78
N MET A 287 -125.70 -9.43 6.99
CA MET A 287 -126.03 -10.69 7.63
C MET A 287 -127.12 -10.45 8.66
N ASP A 288 -128.37 -10.68 8.27
CA ASP A 288 -129.46 -10.93 9.21
C ASP A 288 -129.26 -12.30 9.84
N ASN A 289 -128.53 -12.33 10.96
CA ASN A 289 -128.23 -13.55 11.70
C ASN A 289 -129.33 -13.82 12.74
N SER A 290 -130.43 -14.43 12.30
CA SER A 290 -131.44 -14.99 13.19
C SER A 290 -131.21 -16.49 13.40
N ARG A 291 -130.21 -16.81 14.22
CA ARG A 291 -130.10 -18.11 14.89
C ARG A 291 -129.72 -17.87 16.34
N HIS A 292 -130.38 -18.57 17.25
CA HIS A 292 -130.06 -18.47 18.67
C HIS A 292 -128.59 -18.86 18.85
N LEU A 293 -127.83 -17.90 19.35
CA LEU A 293 -126.44 -18.05 19.74
C LEU A 293 -126.44 -18.48 21.21
N ASP A 294 -125.67 -19.50 21.54
CA ASP A 294 -125.36 -19.83 22.93
C ASP A 294 -124.41 -18.76 23.47
N MET A 295 -125.00 -17.75 24.11
CA MET A 295 -124.29 -16.57 24.57
C MET A 295 -123.28 -16.91 25.66
N ASP A 296 -123.52 -17.94 26.46
CA ASP A 296 -122.65 -18.31 27.57
C ASP A 296 -121.40 -19.04 27.08
N GLY A 297 -121.54 -19.94 26.09
CA GLY A 297 -120.41 -20.59 25.43
C GLY A 297 -119.50 -19.60 24.69
N ILE A 298 -120.07 -18.63 23.97
CA ILE A 298 -119.32 -17.60 23.25
C ILE A 298 -118.61 -16.66 24.24
N VAL A 299 -119.26 -16.24 25.33
CA VAL A 299 -118.62 -15.39 26.34
C VAL A 299 -117.50 -16.13 27.07
N ALA A 300 -117.64 -17.43 27.34
CA ALA A 300 -116.58 -18.25 27.93
C ALA A 300 -115.39 -18.41 26.97
N GLU A 301 -115.65 -18.67 25.69
CA GLU A 301 -114.61 -18.79 24.67
C GLU A 301 -113.88 -17.47 24.42
N VAL A 302 -114.62 -16.35 24.34
CA VAL A 302 -114.03 -15.01 24.22
C VAL A 302 -113.17 -14.69 25.45
N LYS A 303 -113.63 -15.00 26.67
CA LYS A 303 -112.81 -14.82 27.89
C LYS A 303 -111.53 -15.67 27.84
N SER A 304 -111.63 -16.94 27.45
CA SER A 304 -110.46 -17.82 27.27
C SER A 304 -109.47 -17.25 26.25
N GLN A 305 -109.97 -16.74 25.11
CA GLN A 305 -109.11 -16.11 24.11
C GLN A 305 -108.43 -14.84 24.62
N TYR A 306 -109.12 -14.01 25.41
CA TYR A 306 -108.50 -12.84 26.03
C TYR A 306 -107.45 -13.22 27.09
N GLU A 307 -107.71 -14.24 27.88
CA GLU A 307 -106.73 -14.78 28.84
C GLU A 307 -105.50 -15.34 28.11
N ASP A 308 -105.68 -16.08 27.03
CA ASP A 308 -104.59 -16.60 26.19
C ASP A 308 -103.79 -15.49 25.50
N ILE A 309 -104.46 -14.46 24.98
CA ILE A 309 -103.80 -13.30 24.37
C ILE A 309 -103.01 -12.51 25.42
N ALA A 310 -103.58 -12.30 26.62
CA ALA A 310 -102.90 -11.63 27.71
C ALA A 310 -101.68 -12.42 28.22
N ALA A 311 -101.80 -13.75 28.30
CA ALA A 311 -100.69 -14.64 28.65
C ALA A 311 -99.57 -14.59 27.58
N ARG A 312 -99.92 -14.74 26.30
CA ARG A 312 -98.95 -14.63 25.19
C ARG A 312 -98.26 -13.27 25.15
N SER A 313 -98.99 -12.17 25.32
CA SER A 313 -98.41 -10.83 25.35
C SER A 313 -97.44 -10.65 26.52
N ARG A 314 -97.72 -11.27 27.67
CA ARG A 314 -96.82 -11.26 28.82
C ARG A 314 -95.55 -12.07 28.55
N ASP A 315 -95.67 -13.28 28.01
CA ASP A 315 -94.54 -14.15 27.69
C ASP A 315 -93.66 -13.54 26.57
N GLU A 316 -94.26 -12.92 25.57
CA GLU A 316 -93.56 -12.19 24.51
C GLU A 316 -92.80 -10.99 25.06
N ALA A 317 -93.40 -10.21 25.96
CA ALA A 317 -92.73 -9.10 26.62
C ALA A 317 -91.56 -9.58 27.49
N GLU A 318 -91.75 -10.62 28.29
CA GLU A 318 -90.70 -11.20 29.14
C GLU A 318 -89.56 -11.78 28.29
N SER A 319 -89.87 -12.50 27.21
CA SER A 319 -88.88 -13.02 26.27
C SER A 319 -88.11 -11.90 25.57
N TRP A 320 -88.80 -10.84 25.14
CA TRP A 320 -88.19 -9.68 24.51
C TRP A 320 -87.24 -8.96 25.47
N TYR A 321 -87.66 -8.71 26.72
CA TYR A 321 -86.80 -8.09 27.73
C TYR A 321 -85.60 -8.97 28.06
N LYS A 322 -85.78 -10.29 28.19
CA LYS A 322 -84.70 -11.23 28.44
C LYS A 322 -83.68 -11.23 27.30
N SER A 323 -84.15 -11.29 26.06
CA SER A 323 -83.29 -11.19 24.86
C SER A 323 -82.52 -9.86 24.82
N LYS A 324 -83.19 -8.75 25.16
CA LYS A 324 -82.55 -7.43 25.20
C LYS A 324 -81.46 -7.34 26.29
N VAL A 325 -81.72 -7.87 27.47
CA VAL A 325 -80.74 -7.94 28.57
C VAL A 325 -79.57 -8.85 28.21
N ASP A 326 -79.82 -10.01 27.61
CA ASP A 326 -78.76 -10.92 27.15
C ASP A 326 -77.90 -10.28 26.07
N MET A 327 -78.49 -9.56 25.13
CA MET A 327 -77.75 -8.81 24.10
C MET A 327 -76.89 -7.71 24.72
N MET A 328 -77.44 -6.93 25.65
CA MET A 328 -76.67 -5.89 26.36
C MET A 328 -75.54 -6.51 27.21
N SER A 329 -75.78 -7.66 27.84
CA SER A 329 -74.76 -8.38 28.59
C SER A 329 -73.64 -8.88 27.69
N LYS A 330 -73.97 -9.45 26.51
CA LYS A 330 -72.97 -9.89 25.52
C LYS A 330 -72.15 -8.72 24.98
N GLN A 331 -72.80 -7.58 24.68
CA GLN A 331 -72.09 -6.38 24.25
C GLN A 331 -71.16 -5.84 25.35
N ALA A 332 -71.61 -5.80 26.60
CA ALA A 332 -70.76 -5.40 27.73
C ALA A 332 -69.55 -6.32 27.90
N GLN A 333 -69.73 -7.64 27.69
CA GLN A 333 -68.65 -8.61 27.72
C GLN A 333 -67.66 -8.41 26.56
N GLN A 334 -68.16 -8.19 25.34
CA GLN A 334 -67.31 -7.87 24.17
C GLN A 334 -66.48 -6.61 24.42
N TYR A 335 -67.08 -5.53 24.92
CA TYR A 335 -66.33 -4.32 25.27
C TYR A 335 -65.28 -4.58 26.36
N GLY A 336 -65.57 -5.46 27.32
CA GLY A 336 -64.61 -5.89 28.34
C GLY A 336 -63.43 -6.68 27.75
N ASP A 337 -63.70 -7.57 26.80
CA ASP A 337 -62.69 -8.37 26.10
C ASP A 337 -61.83 -7.50 25.17
N ASP A 338 -62.43 -6.57 24.43
CA ASP A 338 -61.72 -5.60 23.59
C ASP A 338 -60.81 -4.69 24.44
N LEU A 339 -61.30 -4.23 25.59
CA LEU A 339 -60.49 -3.45 26.53
C LEU A 339 -59.32 -4.28 27.09
N ARG A 340 -59.51 -5.57 27.32
CA ARG A 340 -58.46 -6.47 27.78
C ARG A 340 -57.42 -6.72 26.68
N ASN A 341 -57.86 -6.89 25.43
CA ASN A 341 -57.00 -7.08 24.27
C ASN A 341 -56.14 -5.84 24.01
N THR A 342 -56.76 -4.66 23.94
CA THR A 342 -56.04 -3.38 23.78
C THR A 342 -55.06 -3.13 24.92
N LYS A 343 -55.41 -3.46 26.17
CA LYS A 343 -54.46 -3.40 27.29
C LYS A 343 -53.29 -4.38 27.14
N GLY A 344 -53.54 -5.56 26.58
CA GLY A 344 -52.51 -6.54 26.22
C GLY A 344 -51.55 -6.00 25.15
N GLU A 345 -52.09 -5.40 24.09
CA GLU A 345 -51.31 -4.76 23.03
C GLU A 345 -50.45 -3.61 23.55
N ILE A 346 -51.01 -2.75 24.40
CA ILE A 346 -50.26 -1.66 25.05
C ILE A 346 -49.11 -2.24 25.89
N ALA A 347 -49.31 -3.33 26.62
CA ALA A 347 -48.26 -3.97 27.39
C ALA A 347 -47.15 -4.55 26.49
N GLU A 348 -47.51 -5.15 25.36
CA GLU A 348 -46.53 -5.69 24.39
C GLU A 348 -45.76 -4.58 23.68
N LEU A 349 -46.44 -3.52 23.23
CA LEU A 349 -45.79 -2.34 22.67
C LEU A 349 -44.80 -1.72 23.67
N ASN A 350 -45.17 -1.64 24.95
CA ASN A 350 -44.25 -1.18 25.98
C ASN A 350 -43.03 -2.09 26.16
N ARG A 351 -43.19 -3.42 26.03
CA ARG A 351 -42.04 -4.36 26.04
C ARG A 351 -41.13 -4.16 24.85
N VAL A 352 -41.70 -4.00 23.65
CA VAL A 352 -40.94 -3.74 22.43
C VAL A 352 -40.19 -2.42 22.53
N ILE A 353 -40.84 -1.36 23.02
CA ILE A 353 -40.20 -0.06 23.28
C ILE A 353 -39.02 -0.22 24.24
N GLY A 354 -39.18 -0.98 25.34
CA GLY A 354 -38.10 -1.26 26.29
C GLY A 354 -36.91 -1.97 25.63
N ARG A 355 -37.18 -3.00 24.82
CA ARG A 355 -36.16 -3.75 24.07
C ARG A 355 -35.40 -2.85 23.10
N VAL A 356 -36.10 -2.12 22.25
CA VAL A 356 -35.48 -1.21 21.26
C VAL A 356 -34.67 -0.12 21.95
N ARG A 357 -35.14 0.42 23.08
CA ARG A 357 -34.35 1.37 23.88
C ARG A 357 -33.04 0.75 24.39
N SER A 358 -33.07 -0.50 24.86
CA SER A 358 -31.87 -1.20 25.29
C SER A 358 -30.90 -1.47 24.13
N GLU A 359 -31.41 -1.82 22.94
CA GLU A 359 -30.61 -2.00 21.73
C GLU A 359 -29.97 -0.68 21.25
N ILE A 360 -30.71 0.43 21.33
CA ILE A 360 -30.15 1.76 21.04
C ILE A 360 -29.00 2.06 21.99
N GLU A 361 -29.14 1.75 23.28
CA GLU A 361 -28.10 2.04 24.27
C GLU A 361 -26.86 1.15 24.09
N THR A 362 -27.04 -0.12 23.76
CA THR A 362 -25.91 -1.02 23.47
C THR A 362 -25.17 -0.58 22.21
N VAL A 363 -25.87 -0.22 21.13
CA VAL A 363 -25.27 0.27 19.88
C VAL A 363 -24.56 1.62 20.11
N LYS A 364 -25.15 2.53 20.89
CA LYS A 364 -24.47 3.77 21.30
C LYS A 364 -23.18 3.50 22.07
N GLY A 365 -23.21 2.56 23.01
CA GLY A 365 -22.02 2.13 23.75
C GLY A 365 -20.94 1.55 22.83
N GLN A 366 -21.32 0.70 21.86
CA GLN A 366 -20.41 0.16 20.85
C GLN A 366 -19.79 1.26 19.99
N ARG A 367 -20.60 2.22 19.52
CA ARG A 367 -20.13 3.37 18.75
C ARG A 367 -19.10 4.17 19.54
N ALA A 368 -19.40 4.54 20.78
CA ALA A 368 -18.47 5.29 21.62
C ALA A 368 -17.15 4.53 21.87
N ASN A 369 -17.23 3.21 22.06
CA ASN A 369 -16.05 2.37 22.20
C ASN A 369 -15.20 2.32 20.91
N LEU A 370 -15.84 2.23 19.73
CA LEU A 370 -15.13 2.27 18.44
C LEU A 370 -14.51 3.65 18.19
N GLU A 371 -15.22 4.74 18.50
CA GLU A 371 -14.68 6.10 18.41
C GLU A 371 -13.44 6.27 19.30
N ASN A 372 -13.45 5.74 20.53
CA ASN A 372 -12.28 5.73 21.40
C ASN A 372 -11.12 4.90 20.83
N GLN A 373 -11.39 3.72 20.26
CA GLN A 373 -10.35 2.89 19.64
C GLN A 373 -9.72 3.57 18.43
N ILE A 374 -10.51 4.28 17.63
CA ILE A 374 -10.03 5.08 16.50
C ILE A 374 -9.12 6.21 17.03
N ALA A 375 -9.58 6.98 18.01
CA ALA A 375 -8.79 8.06 18.60
C ALA A 375 -7.44 7.56 19.18
N GLU A 376 -7.44 6.44 19.90
CA GLU A 376 -6.20 5.83 20.40
C GLU A 376 -5.28 5.32 19.28
N ALA A 377 -5.85 4.78 18.20
CA ALA A 377 -5.08 4.31 17.05
C ALA A 377 -4.46 5.49 16.29
N GLU A 378 -5.20 6.58 16.12
CA GLU A 378 -4.72 7.83 15.54
C GLU A 378 -3.60 8.44 16.38
N GLU A 379 -3.76 8.54 17.70
CA GLU A 379 -2.72 9.07 18.60
C GLU A 379 -1.44 8.22 18.55
N ARG A 380 -1.59 6.88 18.61
CA ARG A 380 -0.44 5.96 18.47
C ARG A 380 0.24 6.10 17.11
N GLY A 381 -0.54 6.25 16.04
CA GLY A 381 -0.04 6.49 14.69
C GLY A 381 0.74 7.80 14.60
N GLU A 382 0.17 8.89 15.13
CA GLU A 382 0.81 10.20 15.13
C GLU A 382 2.13 10.20 15.91
N LEU A 383 2.17 9.53 17.07
CA LEU A 383 3.38 9.40 17.87
C LEU A 383 4.47 8.61 17.13
N ALA A 384 4.10 7.52 16.43
CA ALA A 384 5.04 6.75 15.61
C ALA A 384 5.62 7.57 14.45
N VAL A 385 4.77 8.36 13.77
CA VAL A 385 5.21 9.29 12.71
C VAL A 385 6.14 10.36 13.29
N ARG A 386 5.82 10.91 14.46
CA ARG A 386 6.64 11.93 15.13
C ARG A 386 8.02 11.38 15.50
N ASP A 387 8.10 10.16 16.02
CA ASP A 387 9.37 9.48 16.33
C ASP A 387 10.18 9.17 15.07
N ALA A 388 9.54 8.70 13.99
CA ALA A 388 10.20 8.47 12.70
C ALA A 388 10.76 9.78 12.11
N LYS A 389 9.98 10.87 12.13
CA LYS A 389 10.43 12.20 11.73
C LYS A 389 11.56 12.73 12.62
N GLY A 390 11.56 12.40 13.91
CA GLY A 390 12.68 12.67 14.81
C GLY A 390 13.95 11.96 14.37
N ARG A 391 13.87 10.64 14.13
CA ARG A 391 15.00 9.83 13.66
C ARG A 391 15.56 10.29 12.32
N ILE A 392 14.71 10.73 11.39
CA ILE A 392 15.15 11.29 10.11
C ILE A 392 15.98 12.54 10.34
N ARG A 393 15.50 13.49 11.17
CA ARG A 393 16.24 14.71 11.51
C ARG A 393 17.59 14.40 12.16
N ASP A 394 17.63 13.47 13.12
CA ASP A 394 18.88 13.08 13.78
C ASP A 394 19.92 12.51 12.79
N LEU A 395 19.45 11.73 11.79
CA LEU A 395 20.29 11.17 10.73
C LEU A 395 20.75 12.24 9.74
N GLU A 396 19.89 13.19 9.38
CA GLU A 396 20.24 14.34 8.53
C GLU A 396 21.32 15.21 9.20
N ASP A 397 21.19 15.48 10.50
CA ASP A 397 22.18 16.21 11.27
C ASP A 397 23.51 15.45 11.38
N ALA A 398 23.46 14.12 11.58
CA ALA A 398 24.65 13.29 11.60
C ALA A 398 25.36 13.27 10.24
N LEU A 399 24.59 13.20 9.14
CA LEU A 399 25.12 13.30 7.78
C LEU A 399 25.78 14.66 7.54
N GLN A 400 25.15 15.74 8.00
CA GLN A 400 25.70 17.08 7.84
C GLN A 400 27.00 17.27 8.62
N ARG A 401 27.07 16.75 9.86
CA ARG A 401 28.31 16.71 10.66
C ARG A 401 29.41 15.92 9.95
N ALA A 402 29.11 14.72 9.45
CA ALA A 402 30.08 13.91 8.72
C ALA A 402 30.59 14.61 7.44
N LYS A 403 29.74 15.35 6.72
CA LYS A 403 30.14 16.17 5.57
C LYS A 403 31.10 17.30 5.98
N GLN A 404 30.84 17.97 7.10
CA GLN A 404 31.72 19.00 7.64
C GLN A 404 33.07 18.42 8.05
N ASP A 405 33.08 17.28 8.75
CA ASP A 405 34.30 16.58 9.15
C ASP A 405 35.14 16.17 7.94
N MET A 406 34.50 15.65 6.89
CA MET A 406 35.19 15.31 5.65
C MET A 406 35.80 16.54 4.97
N ALA A 407 35.08 17.67 4.95
CA ALA A 407 35.60 18.92 4.39
C ALA A 407 36.82 19.43 5.19
N LEU A 408 36.80 19.31 6.52
CA LEU A 408 37.93 19.64 7.38
C LEU A 408 39.14 18.74 7.10
N GLN A 409 38.94 17.42 7.01
CA GLN A 409 40.02 16.49 6.68
C GLN A 409 40.68 16.82 5.34
N VAL A 410 39.89 17.11 4.31
CA VAL A 410 40.43 17.52 2.99
C VAL A 410 41.29 18.77 3.11
N ARG A 411 40.86 19.76 3.92
CA ARG A 411 41.63 20.98 4.18
C ARG A 411 42.95 20.67 4.88
N GLU A 412 42.93 19.85 5.92
CA GLU A 412 44.11 19.42 6.67
C GLU A 412 45.09 18.63 5.79
N TYR A 413 44.59 17.74 4.93
CA TYR A 413 45.40 17.01 3.95
C TYR A 413 46.07 17.96 2.94
N GLN A 414 45.35 18.98 2.47
CA GLN A 414 45.91 19.97 1.57
C GLN A 414 47.00 20.82 2.25
N GLU A 415 46.80 21.22 3.51
CA GLU A 415 47.81 21.93 4.30
C GLU A 415 49.07 21.07 4.50
N LEU A 416 48.89 19.79 4.86
CA LEU A 416 50.01 18.86 5.02
C LEU A 416 50.75 18.62 3.70
N MET A 417 50.03 18.51 2.59
CA MET A 417 50.62 18.41 1.25
C MET A 417 51.47 19.65 0.93
N ASN A 418 50.97 20.85 1.25
CA ASN A 418 51.71 22.09 1.03
C ASN A 418 53.01 22.13 1.83
N VAL A 419 52.99 21.69 3.10
CA VAL A 419 54.20 21.57 3.93
C VAL A 419 55.18 20.55 3.33
N LYS A 420 54.69 19.39 2.87
CA LYS A 420 55.52 18.38 2.22
C LYS A 420 56.20 18.93 0.97
N LEU A 421 55.48 19.68 0.14
CA LEU A 421 56.06 20.32 -1.05
C LEU A 421 57.12 21.37 -0.67
N ALA A 422 56.90 22.15 0.39
CA ALA A 422 57.91 23.08 0.90
C ALA A 422 59.18 22.35 1.38
N MET A 423 59.02 21.25 2.12
CA MET A 423 60.15 20.42 2.56
C MET A 423 60.89 19.78 1.39
N ASP A 424 60.20 19.31 0.35
CA ASP A 424 60.84 18.78 -0.86
C ASP A 424 61.69 19.85 -1.55
N ILE A 425 61.21 21.09 -1.60
CA ILE A 425 61.96 22.24 -2.14
C ILE A 425 63.20 22.47 -1.28
N GLU A 426 63.08 22.52 0.05
CA GLU A 426 64.23 22.66 0.95
C GLU A 426 65.27 21.56 0.74
N ILE A 427 64.86 20.29 0.69
CA ILE A 427 65.75 19.16 0.41
C ILE A 427 66.45 19.32 -0.95
N ALA A 428 65.71 19.72 -1.99
CA ALA A 428 66.28 19.97 -3.30
C ALA A 428 67.30 21.12 -3.26
N THR A 429 67.05 22.18 -2.51
CA THR A 429 68.01 23.28 -2.33
C THR A 429 69.25 22.85 -1.55
N TYR A 430 69.10 22.06 -0.47
CA TYR A 430 70.22 21.51 0.28
C TYR A 430 71.08 20.58 -0.59
N ARG A 431 70.46 19.72 -1.41
CA ARG A 431 71.18 18.88 -2.39
C ARG A 431 71.99 19.72 -3.37
N LYS A 432 71.39 20.76 -3.94
CA LYS A 432 72.07 21.66 -4.88
C LYS A 432 73.25 22.42 -4.26
N LEU A 433 73.13 22.83 -2.99
CA LEU A 433 74.24 23.46 -2.25
C LEU A 433 75.37 22.47 -1.99
N LEU A 434 75.04 21.23 -1.63
CA LEU A 434 76.02 20.15 -1.45
C LEU A 434 76.74 19.81 -2.76
N GLU A 435 76.02 19.70 -3.88
CA GLU A 435 76.60 19.53 -5.22
C GLU A 435 77.54 20.70 -5.59
N GLY A 436 77.21 21.92 -5.16
CA GLY A 436 78.06 23.10 -5.32
C GLY A 436 79.34 23.08 -4.47
N GLU A 437 79.30 22.50 -3.26
CA GLU A 437 80.49 22.28 -2.42
C GLU A 437 81.35 21.12 -2.93
N GLU A 438 80.75 20.03 -3.39
CA GLU A 438 81.46 18.92 -4.05
C GLU A 438 82.23 19.42 -5.28
N SER A 439 81.65 20.37 -6.03
CA SER A 439 82.30 21.05 -7.16
C SER A 439 83.51 21.91 -6.75
N ARG A 440 83.52 22.46 -5.53
CA ARG A 440 84.62 23.28 -4.99
C ARG A 440 85.75 22.45 -4.37
N ILE A 441 85.44 21.26 -3.86
CA ILE A 441 86.40 20.35 -3.21
C ILE A 441 87.13 19.44 -4.24
N GLY A 442 86.81 19.54 -5.53
CA GLY A 442 87.57 18.86 -6.59
C GLY A 442 87.47 17.34 -6.52
N HIS A 443 86.29 16.81 -6.15
CA HIS A 443 86.00 15.40 -6.33
C HIS A 443 85.21 15.24 -7.64
N ASN A 444 85.85 14.66 -8.65
CA ASN A 444 85.19 14.29 -9.91
C ASN A 444 84.00 13.36 -9.62
N PRO A 445 82.81 13.64 -10.16
CA PRO A 445 81.67 12.72 -10.06
C PRO A 445 81.83 11.62 -11.12
N ILE A 446 81.75 10.37 -10.68
CA ILE A 446 81.39 9.25 -11.56
C ILE A 446 79.88 9.04 -11.41
N LEU A 447 79.19 9.24 -12.54
CA LEU A 447 77.79 8.90 -12.89
C LEU A 447 76.76 10.04 -12.88
N SER A 448 76.70 10.67 -14.06
CA SER A 448 75.55 11.35 -14.67
C SER A 448 74.36 10.38 -14.84
N ILE A 449 73.17 10.76 -14.38
CA ILE A 449 71.90 10.19 -14.84
C ILE A 449 71.23 11.23 -15.74
N HIS A 450 71.23 10.92 -17.03
CA HIS A 450 70.53 11.65 -18.08
C HIS A 450 69.01 11.53 -17.93
N SER A 451 68.34 12.67 -17.83
CA SER A 451 66.93 12.86 -18.19
C SER A 451 66.76 12.82 -19.71
N PHE A 452 65.83 12.02 -20.23
CA PHE A 452 65.43 12.10 -21.65
C PHE A 452 64.13 12.86 -21.84
N PRO A 453 64.03 13.65 -22.90
CA PRO A 453 62.77 14.12 -23.43
C PRO A 453 62.16 13.03 -24.31
N ASN A 454 60.93 12.62 -24.03
CA ASN A 454 60.16 11.85 -24.99
C ASN A 454 59.02 12.72 -25.52
N THR A 455 59.13 13.00 -26.81
CA THR A 455 58.11 13.47 -27.74
C THR A 455 56.75 12.81 -27.50
N ASN A 456 55.71 13.62 -27.31
CA ASN A 456 54.36 13.29 -27.74
C ASN A 456 53.52 14.57 -27.90
N HIS A 457 53.57 15.13 -29.11
CA HIS A 457 52.42 15.85 -29.65
C HIS A 457 51.55 14.83 -30.36
N ASN A 458 50.45 14.44 -29.73
CA ASN A 458 49.30 13.96 -30.48
C ASN A 458 48.04 14.47 -29.82
N ALA A 459 47.40 15.42 -30.49
CA ALA A 459 46.07 15.88 -30.20
C ALA A 459 45.10 14.69 -30.30
N LYS A 460 44.48 14.31 -29.19
CA LYS A 460 43.22 13.58 -29.21
C LYS A 460 42.25 14.25 -28.28
N ALA A 461 41.10 14.56 -28.87
CA ALA A 461 39.97 15.26 -28.32
C ALA A 461 39.56 14.70 -26.95
N VAL A 462 39.31 15.64 -26.03
CA VAL A 462 38.50 15.40 -24.84
C VAL A 462 37.10 15.00 -25.32
N ASN A 463 36.80 13.72 -25.24
CA ASN A 463 35.43 13.23 -25.28
C ASN A 463 34.74 13.73 -24.00
N GLY A 464 33.79 14.65 -24.20
CA GLY A 464 32.81 14.99 -23.19
C GLY A 464 32.03 13.73 -22.77
N SER A 465 31.97 13.50 -21.47
CA SER A 465 30.94 12.66 -20.86
C SER A 465 30.12 13.53 -19.91
N SER A 466 29.02 14.02 -20.47
CA SER A 466 27.74 14.28 -19.82
C SER A 466 27.77 14.79 -18.38
N SER A 467 27.88 16.10 -18.25
CA SER A 467 27.17 16.86 -17.23
C SER A 467 25.66 16.58 -17.39
N SER A 468 25.12 15.67 -16.59
CA SER A 468 23.67 15.60 -16.33
C SER A 468 23.35 16.64 -15.26
N THR A 469 23.14 17.88 -15.68
CA THR A 469 22.34 18.81 -14.89
C THR A 469 20.92 18.25 -14.83
N PRO A 470 20.29 18.09 -13.66
CA PRO A 470 18.86 17.83 -13.62
C PRO A 470 18.14 19.07 -14.22
N LYS A 471 17.53 18.90 -15.39
CA LYS A 471 16.55 19.88 -15.89
C LYS A 471 15.40 19.91 -14.88
N LEU A 472 15.23 21.06 -14.25
CA LEU A 472 14.08 21.41 -13.44
C LEU A 472 12.80 21.20 -14.26
N LEU A 473 12.03 20.18 -13.91
CA LEU A 473 10.63 20.07 -14.33
C LEU A 473 9.82 21.00 -13.41
N ILE A 474 9.58 22.23 -13.86
CA ILE A 474 8.57 23.08 -13.23
C ILE A 474 7.22 22.48 -13.60
N LYS A 475 6.64 21.70 -12.69
CA LYS A 475 5.24 21.29 -12.77
C LYS A 475 4.40 22.50 -12.39
N THR A 476 3.87 23.22 -13.37
CA THR A 476 2.74 24.13 -13.12
C THR A 476 1.55 23.26 -12.74
N THR A 477 1.30 23.12 -11.45
CA THR A 477 0.03 22.60 -10.93
C THR A 477 -1.03 23.68 -11.11
N GLU A 478 -1.86 23.52 -12.13
CA GLU A 478 -3.11 24.26 -12.26
C GLU A 478 -4.04 23.78 -11.13
N HIS A 479 -4.17 24.58 -10.07
CA HIS A 479 -5.22 24.39 -9.07
C HIS A 479 -6.55 24.75 -9.75
N ARG A 480 -7.28 23.72 -10.20
CA ARG A 480 -8.65 23.88 -10.62
C ARG A 480 -9.53 23.89 -9.38
N ASP A 481 -9.73 25.09 -8.83
CA ASP A 481 -10.71 25.33 -7.77
C ASP A 481 -12.10 24.93 -8.27
N LEU A 482 -12.58 23.74 -7.88
CA LEU A 482 -14.00 23.39 -7.97
C LEU A 482 -14.73 23.98 -6.77
N THR A 483 -14.89 25.29 -6.79
CA THR A 483 -15.97 25.97 -6.06
C THR A 483 -16.79 26.78 -7.06
N ARG A 484 -17.94 26.20 -7.45
CA ARG A 484 -19.20 26.81 -7.92
C ARG A 484 -19.80 25.99 -9.06
N TYR A 485 -20.90 25.28 -8.82
CA TYR A 485 -22.24 25.78 -9.14
C TYR A 485 -23.29 24.75 -8.68
N THR A 486 -23.95 25.10 -7.57
CA THR A 486 -25.36 24.76 -7.33
C THR A 486 -26.21 25.67 -8.20
N SER A 487 -26.86 25.13 -9.23
CA SER A 487 -28.16 25.57 -9.75
C SER A 487 -28.58 24.68 -10.92
N TYR A 488 -29.48 23.72 -10.67
CA TYR A 488 -30.83 23.61 -11.24
C TYR A 488 -31.45 22.29 -10.79
#